data_AF-A0A949KYC2-F1
#
_entry.id   AF-A0A949KYC2-F1
#
_cell.length_a   1.000
_cell.length_b   1.000
_cell.length_c   1.000
_cell.angle_alpha   90.00
_cell.angle_beta   90.00
_cell.angle_gamma   90.00
#
_symmetry.space_group_name_H-M   'P 1'
#
loop_
_entity.id
_entity.type
_entity.pdbx_description
1 polymer ?
#
loop_
_entity_poly.entity_id
_entity_poly.type
_entity_poly.pdbx_seq_one_letter_code
_entity_poly.pdbx_strand_id
1 'polypeptide(L)'
;MTMEDKTPQEKAEDQAGQIRWDGSRMRTTYANVCNVSSTREEVAFMFGVNKNWHPSQKDLVIELSDRVIINPYAAKRLAILLANTMNEYEKRFGVINLEIPDVTPQ
;
A
#
# COMPACT_ATOMS: atom_id res chain seq x y z
N MET A 1 -36.67 -32.82 39.74
CA MET A 1 -35.64 -31.78 39.91
C MET A 1 -34.65 -31.97 38.77
N THR A 2 -34.64 -31.00 37.86
CA THR A 2 -34.15 -31.05 36.48
C THR A 2 -32.66 -31.34 36.37
N MET A 3 -32.30 -32.26 35.46
CA MET A 3 -30.93 -32.47 34.98
C MET A 3 -30.59 -31.31 34.03
N GLU A 4 -29.63 -30.46 34.40
CA GLU A 4 -29.07 -29.45 33.51
C GLU A 4 -28.08 -30.11 32.56
N ASP A 5 -28.48 -30.27 31.30
CA ASP A 5 -27.62 -30.61 30.18
C ASP A 5 -26.71 -29.41 29.86
N LYS A 6 -25.48 -29.43 30.40
CA LYS A 6 -24.44 -28.48 30.00
C LYS A 6 -23.75 -29.02 28.76
N THR A 7 -24.23 -28.58 27.60
CA THR A 7 -23.55 -28.76 26.32
C THR A 7 -22.18 -28.06 26.38
N PRO A 8 -21.06 -28.74 26.06
CA PRO A 8 -19.76 -28.08 25.93
C PRO A 8 -19.77 -27.19 24.69
N GLN A 9 -19.68 -25.88 24.90
CA GLN A 9 -19.53 -24.89 23.84
C GLN A 9 -18.10 -24.99 23.28
N GLU A 10 -17.97 -25.63 22.13
CA GLU A 10 -16.74 -25.75 21.36
C GLU A 10 -16.32 -24.35 20.90
N LYS A 11 -15.29 -23.79 21.54
CA LYS A 11 -14.60 -22.61 21.03
C LYS A 11 -13.87 -23.03 19.75
N ALA A 12 -14.46 -22.69 18.61
CA ALA A 12 -13.74 -22.68 17.35
C ALA A 12 -12.60 -21.66 17.49
N GLU A 13 -11.40 -22.14 17.80
CA GLU A 13 -10.18 -21.38 17.68
C GLU A 13 -10.00 -21.04 16.20
N ASP A 14 -10.15 -19.76 15.90
CA ASP A 14 -9.87 -19.17 14.60
C ASP A 14 -8.36 -19.37 14.33
N GLN A 15 -8.00 -20.49 13.72
CA GLN A 15 -6.64 -20.80 13.27
C GLN A 15 -6.28 -19.91 12.08
N ALA A 16 -6.25 -18.60 12.31
CA ALA A 16 -5.63 -17.66 11.40
C ALA A 16 -4.14 -18.02 11.33
N GLY A 17 -3.72 -18.65 10.23
CA GLY A 17 -2.35 -19.10 10.03
C GLY A 17 -1.35 -17.97 10.29
N GLN A 18 -0.29 -18.28 11.05
CA GLN A 18 0.77 -17.33 11.35
C GLN A 18 1.52 -16.95 10.07
N ILE A 19 1.51 -15.66 9.72
CA ILE A 19 2.26 -15.16 8.55
C ILE A 19 3.75 -15.13 8.89
N ARG A 20 4.55 -15.93 8.17
CA ARG A 20 6.01 -15.86 8.25
C ARG A 20 6.56 -14.90 7.21
N TRP A 21 7.22 -13.85 7.65
CA TRP A 21 7.90 -12.88 6.79
C TRP A 21 9.35 -13.33 6.56
N ASP A 22 9.72 -13.56 5.29
CA ASP A 22 11.10 -13.85 4.88
C ASP A 22 11.61 -12.71 3.98
N GLY A 23 12.54 -11.92 4.52
CA GLY A 23 13.13 -10.77 3.85
C GLY A 23 14.48 -11.06 3.19
N SER A 24 14.95 -12.32 3.13
CA SER A 24 16.31 -12.67 2.69
C SER A 24 16.68 -12.18 1.28
N ARG A 25 15.69 -11.97 0.41
CA ARG A 25 15.87 -11.45 -0.96
C ARG A 25 15.21 -10.09 -1.19
N MET A 26 14.83 -9.40 -0.12
CA MET A 26 14.18 -8.10 -0.22
C MET A 26 15.16 -7.06 -0.76
N ARG A 27 14.70 -6.27 -1.75
CA ARG A 27 15.46 -5.14 -2.28
C ARG A 27 14.87 -3.87 -1.70
N THR A 28 15.73 -2.94 -1.30
CA THR A 28 15.36 -1.60 -0.87
C THR A 28 15.80 -0.62 -1.94
N THR A 29 14.88 0.20 -2.41
CA THR A 29 15.17 1.32 -3.33
C THR A 29 14.55 2.59 -2.80
N TYR A 30 15.11 3.73 -3.19
CA TYR A 30 14.60 5.04 -2.84
C TYR A 30 13.75 5.59 -3.99
N ALA A 31 12.58 6.13 -3.66
CA ALA A 31 11.70 6.80 -4.61
C ALA A 31 10.95 7.94 -3.92
N ASN A 32 10.78 9.05 -4.63
CA ASN A 32 9.93 10.19 -4.20
C ASN A 32 8.75 10.43 -5.16
N VAL A 33 8.65 9.62 -6.23
CA VAL A 33 7.50 9.59 -7.14
C VAL A 33 6.97 8.15 -7.22
N CYS A 34 5.65 8.02 -7.18
CA CYS A 34 4.94 6.79 -7.48
C CYS A 34 3.83 7.06 -8.50
N ASN A 35 3.76 6.25 -9.54
CA ASN A 35 2.63 6.19 -10.46
C ASN A 35 1.99 4.80 -10.39
N VAL A 36 0.67 4.74 -10.56
CA VAL A 36 -0.09 3.50 -10.53
C VAL A 36 -0.93 3.40 -11.80
N SER A 37 -0.87 2.25 -12.44
CA SER A 37 -1.75 1.89 -13.57
C SER A 37 -2.37 0.51 -13.31
N SER A 38 -3.53 0.24 -13.90
CA SER A 38 -4.23 -1.02 -13.69
C SER A 38 -4.98 -1.48 -14.93
N THR A 39 -5.01 -2.80 -15.13
CA THR A 39 -5.99 -3.49 -15.97
C THR A 39 -6.95 -4.29 -15.10
N ARG A 40 -7.78 -5.14 -15.70
CA ARG A 40 -8.62 -6.08 -14.93
C ARG A 40 -7.79 -7.17 -14.26
N GLU A 41 -6.64 -7.50 -14.84
CA GLU A 41 -5.79 -8.63 -14.47
C GLU A 41 -4.68 -8.24 -13.50
N GLU A 42 -4.18 -7.01 -13.59
CA GLU A 42 -3.02 -6.56 -12.83
C GLU A 42 -3.05 -5.07 -12.45
N VAL A 43 -2.26 -4.75 -11.42
CA VAL A 43 -1.96 -3.38 -11.00
C VAL A 43 -0.45 -3.22 -10.98
N ALA A 44 0.05 -2.21 -11.69
CA ALA A 44 1.46 -1.88 -11.78
C ALA A 44 1.77 -0.59 -11.01
N PHE A 45 2.72 -0.69 -10.08
CA PHE A 45 3.33 0.43 -9.37
C PHE A 45 4.67 0.74 -10.02
N MET A 46 4.87 2.00 -10.40
CA MET A 46 6.12 2.51 -10.96
C MET A 46 6.70 3.53 -9.99
N PHE A 47 7.90 3.25 -9.52
CA PHE A 47 8.63 4.08 -8.57
C PHE A 47 9.79 4.76 -9.26
N GLY A 48 10.05 6.00 -8.87
CA GLY A 48 11.12 6.78 -9.44
C GLY A 48 11.55 7.96 -8.59
N VAL A 49 12.53 8.68 -9.11
CA VAL A 49 13.06 9.88 -8.50
C VAL A 49 12.84 11.07 -9.44
N ASN A 50 12.15 12.08 -8.94
CA ASN A 50 12.20 13.40 -9.52
C ASN A 50 13.51 14.08 -9.10
N LYS A 51 14.39 14.32 -10.07
CA LYS A 51 15.71 14.96 -9.89
C LYS A 51 15.70 16.46 -10.15
N ASN A 52 14.56 17.05 -10.52
CA ASN A 52 14.50 18.47 -10.87
C ASN A 52 14.67 19.35 -9.62
N TRP A 53 15.85 19.95 -9.49
CA TRP A 53 16.15 21.00 -8.52
C TRP A 53 15.75 22.40 -9.03
N HIS A 54 15.55 22.56 -10.34
CA HIS A 54 15.27 23.85 -10.95
C HIS A 54 13.76 24.08 -11.17
N PRO A 55 13.12 25.00 -10.44
CA PRO A 55 11.68 25.26 -10.53
C PRO A 55 11.22 25.94 -11.85
N SER A 56 12.15 26.29 -12.73
CA SER A 56 11.89 27.05 -13.97
C SER A 56 11.80 26.20 -15.24
N GLN A 57 11.96 24.87 -15.15
CA GLN A 57 11.75 23.97 -16.30
C GLN A 57 10.27 23.55 -16.39
N LYS A 58 9.66 23.77 -17.56
CA LYS A 58 8.28 23.34 -17.86
C LYS A 58 8.12 21.83 -17.95
N ASP A 59 9.18 21.11 -18.30
CA ASP A 59 9.16 19.66 -18.46
C ASP A 59 9.77 18.98 -17.23
N LEU A 60 8.91 18.24 -16.50
CA LEU A 60 9.32 17.44 -15.36
C LEU A 60 9.74 16.05 -15.84
N VAL A 61 11.04 15.77 -15.82
CA VAL A 61 11.56 14.44 -16.17
C VAL A 61 11.64 13.58 -14.91
N ILE A 62 10.86 12.50 -14.89
CA ILE A 62 10.86 11.53 -13.79
C ILE A 62 11.65 10.31 -14.23
N GLU A 63 12.72 9.98 -13.51
CA GLU A 63 13.49 8.76 -13.75
C GLU A 63 12.84 7.60 -12.99
N LEU A 64 12.26 6.65 -13.72
CA LEU A 64 11.66 5.44 -13.15
C LEU A 64 12.73 4.38 -12.90
N SER A 65 12.83 3.88 -11.66
CA SER A 65 13.83 2.91 -11.24
C SER A 65 13.25 1.50 -11.06
N ASP A 66 12.03 1.39 -10.55
CA ASP A 66 11.45 0.12 -10.16
C ASP A 66 9.99 -0.01 -10.61
N ARG A 67 9.62 -1.21 -11.04
CA ARG A 67 8.23 -1.56 -11.36
C ARG A 67 7.83 -2.81 -10.60
N VAL A 68 6.73 -2.72 -9.86
CA VAL A 68 6.14 -3.83 -9.11
C VAL A 68 4.74 -4.08 -9.66
N ILE A 69 4.50 -5.30 -10.16
CA ILE A 69 3.19 -5.70 -10.68
C ILE A 69 2.59 -6.71 -9.71
N ILE A 70 1.35 -6.47 -9.31
CA ILE A 70 0.60 -7.36 -8.40
C ILE A 70 -0.82 -7.56 -8.91
N ASN A 71 -1.48 -8.61 -8.42
CA ASN A 71 -2.90 -8.83 -8.72
C ASN A 71 -3.80 -7.80 -7.99
N PRO A 72 -5.05 -7.61 -8.44
CA PRO A 72 -5.98 -6.63 -7.86
C PRO A 72 -6.30 -6.85 -6.37
N TYR A 73 -6.34 -8.10 -5.90
CA TYR A 73 -6.63 -8.41 -4.50
C TYR A 73 -5.48 -7.98 -3.58
N ALA A 74 -4.23 -8.18 -4.01
CA ALA A 74 -3.05 -7.70 -3.30
C ALA A 74 -3.00 -6.17 -3.30
N ALA A 75 -3.31 -5.53 -4.43
CA ALA A 75 -3.38 -4.06 -4.52
C ALA A 75 -4.44 -3.47 -3.59
N LYS A 76 -5.63 -4.09 -3.50
CA LYS A 76 -6.68 -3.63 -2.57
C LYS A 76 -6.24 -3.72 -1.11
N ARG A 77 -5.57 -4.81 -0.73
CA ARG A 77 -5.01 -4.97 0.63
C ARG A 77 -3.94 -3.92 0.91
N LEU A 78 -3.03 -3.68 -0.04
CA LEU A 78 -2.01 -2.64 0.07
C LEU A 78 -2.64 -1.26 0.29
N ALA A 79 -3.66 -0.89 -0.50
CA ALA A 79 -4.32 0.40 -0.38
C ALA A 79 -4.93 0.63 1.02
N ILE A 80 -5.59 -0.38 1.59
CA ILE A 80 -6.17 -0.30 2.93
C ILE A 80 -5.07 -0.15 4.00
N LEU A 81 -4.03 -0.98 3.92
CA LEU A 81 -2.91 -0.94 4.87
C LEU A 81 -2.16 0.39 4.79
N LEU A 82 -1.94 0.90 3.58
CA LEU A 82 -1.27 2.18 3.35
C LEU A 82 -2.11 3.33 3.89
N ALA A 83 -3.42 3.37 3.60
CA ALA A 83 -4.31 4.42 4.11
C ALA A 83 -4.31 4.47 5.64
N ASN A 84 -4.42 3.30 6.29
CA ASN A 84 -4.36 3.23 7.76
C ASN A 84 -3.00 3.69 8.31
N THR A 85 -1.90 3.31 7.65
CA THR A 85 -0.55 3.73 8.03
C THR A 85 -0.36 5.23 7.89
N MET A 86 -0.86 5.84 6.81
CA MET A 86 -0.79 7.29 6.59
C MET A 86 -1.63 8.06 7.61
N ASN A 87 -2.85 7.58 7.91
CA ASN A 87 -3.69 8.19 8.94
C ASN A 87 -2.99 8.22 10.30
N GLU A 88 -2.30 7.13 10.66
CA GLU A 88 -1.53 7.09 11.92
C GLU A 88 -0.29 7.99 11.87
N TYR A 89 0.38 8.05 10.73
CA TYR A 89 1.50 8.96 10.51
C TYR A 89 1.06 10.42 10.70
N GLU A 90 -0.02 10.85 10.05
CA GLU A 90 -0.49 12.24 10.12
C GLU A 90 -0.97 12.64 11.52
N LYS A 91 -1.59 11.71 12.27
CA LYS A 91 -1.93 11.96 13.69
C LYS A 91 -0.70 12.28 14.53
N ARG A 92 0.45 11.68 14.20
CA ARG A 92 1.70 11.81 14.96
C ARG A 92 2.57 12.97 14.50
N PHE A 93 2.58 13.27 13.20
CA PHE A 93 3.54 14.20 12.60
C PHE A 93 2.89 15.41 11.91
N GLY A 94 1.55 15.46 11.84
CA GLY A 94 0.80 16.50 11.14
C GLY A 94 0.32 16.06 9.76
N VAL A 95 -0.69 16.78 9.26
CA VAL A 95 -1.35 16.49 7.96
C VAL A 95 -0.39 16.78 6.81
N ILE A 96 -0.35 15.87 5.83
CA ILE A 96 0.40 16.04 4.59
C ILE A 96 -0.52 16.70 3.57
N ASN A 97 -0.25 17.96 3.26
CA ASN A 97 -0.95 18.66 2.19
C ASN A 97 -0.30 18.30 0.86
N LEU A 98 -0.92 17.40 0.10
CA LEU A 98 -0.56 17.18 -1.29
C LEU A 98 -1.18 18.30 -2.12
N GLU A 99 -0.36 19.17 -2.68
CA GLU A 99 -0.77 19.95 -3.85
C GLU A 99 -0.87 18.96 -5.01
N ILE A 100 -2.02 18.31 -5.18
CA ILE A 100 -2.26 17.43 -6.32
C ILE A 100 -2.43 18.35 -7.53
N PRO A 101 -1.48 18.42 -8.49
CA PRO A 101 -1.76 19.07 -9.75
C PRO A 101 -2.90 18.25 -10.37
N ASP A 102 -3.97 18.92 -10.80
CA ASP A 102 -5.14 18.29 -11.39
C ASP A 102 -4.76 17.58 -12.70
N VAL A 103 -4.24 16.36 -12.59
CA VAL A 103 -3.96 15.46 -13.70
C VAL A 103 -5.19 14.58 -13.90
N THR A 104 -6.34 15.22 -14.15
CA THR A 104 -7.48 14.50 -14.72
C THR A 104 -7.01 13.94 -16.07
N PRO A 105 -6.99 12.60 -16.26
CA PRO A 105 -6.74 12.03 -17.58
C PRO A 105 -7.90 12.44 -18.50
N GLN A 106 -7.59 13.10 -19.63
CA GLN A 106 -8.57 13.26 -20.72
C GLN A 106 -8.83 11.91 -21.41
#